data_AF-A0A7W0I1Q4-F1
#
_entry.id   AF-A0A7W0I1Q4-F1
#
_cell.length_a   1.000
_cell.length_b   1.000
_cell.length_c   1.000
_cell.angle_alpha   90.00
_cell.angle_beta   90.00
_cell.angle_gamma   90.00
#
_symmetry.space_group_name_H-M   'P 1'
#
loop_
_entity.id
_entity.type
_entity.pdbx_description
1 polymer ?
#
loop_
_entity_poly.entity_id
_entity_poly.type
_entity_poly.pdbx_seq_one_letter_code
_entity_poly.pdbx_strand_id
1 'polypeptide(L)' 'MNPKDLSTKEDFITFLNTLRHDLTENAASWENQTLESFLEAMEAWLNDSNSVSNTPTWSTFATSLLAGKAYE' A
#
# COMPACT_ATOMS: atom_id res chain seq x y z
N MET A 1 -10.08 -5.69 -0.12
CA MET A 1 -10.18 -5.42 1.32
C MET A 1 -9.87 -3.95 1.55
N ASN A 2 -10.66 -3.24 2.36
CA ASN A 2 -10.41 -1.84 2.65
C ASN A 2 -9.30 -1.71 3.71
N PRO A 3 -8.23 -0.91 3.50
CA PRO A 3 -7.18 -0.70 4.49
C PRO A 3 -7.69 -0.32 5.88
N LYS A 4 -8.84 0.34 5.99
CA LYS A 4 -9.41 0.79 7.27
C LYS A 4 -9.88 -0.36 8.17
N ASP A 5 -10.08 -1.55 7.61
CA ASP A 5 -10.61 -2.71 8.34
C ASP A 5 -9.49 -3.56 8.97
N LEU A 6 -8.21 -3.24 8.71
CA LEU A 6 -7.08 -4.03 9.17
C LEU A 6 -6.73 -3.68 10.62
N SER A 7 -6.90 -4.65 11.51
CA SER A 7 -6.64 -4.48 12.95
C SER A 7 -5.61 -5.47 13.49
N THR A 8 -5.38 -6.57 12.78
CA THR A 8 -4.47 -7.64 13.20
C THR A 8 -3.36 -7.92 12.18
N LYS A 9 -2.35 -8.66 12.62
CA LYS A 9 -1.27 -9.17 11.75
C LYS A 9 -1.85 -10.08 10.66
N GLU A 10 -2.83 -10.91 11.01
CA GLU A 10 -3.52 -11.84 10.10
C GLU A 10 -4.30 -11.10 9.00
N ASP A 11 -4.98 -10.00 9.34
CA ASP A 11 -5.64 -9.13 8.35
C ASP A 11 -4.62 -8.56 7.36
N PHE A 12 -3.49 -8.08 7.87
CA PHE A 12 -2.44 -7.52 7.04
C PHE A 12 -1.76 -8.56 6.14
N ILE A 13 -1.53 -9.79 6.63
CA ILE A 13 -1.02 -10.89 5.80
C ILE A 13 -2.00 -11.22 4.66
N THR A 14 -3.30 -11.24 4.96
CA THR A 14 -4.36 -11.45 3.94
C THR A 14 -4.37 -10.34 2.91
N PHE A 15 -4.20 -9.09 3.35
CA PHE A 15 -4.08 -7.93 2.47
C PHE A 15 -2.85 -8.04 1.56
N LEU A 16 -1.67 -8.34 2.10
CA LEU A 16 -0.44 -8.52 1.32
C LEU A 16 -0.57 -9.62 0.27
N ASN A 17 -1.20 -10.74 0.64
CA ASN A 17 -1.47 -11.82 -0.30
C ASN A 17 -2.37 -11.32 -1.45
N THR A 18 -3.45 -10.61 -1.12
CA THR A 18 -4.38 -10.03 -2.10
C THR A 18 -3.67 -9.05 -3.04
N LEU A 19 -2.87 -8.13 -2.49
CA LEU A 19 -2.17 -7.11 -3.28
C LEU A 19 -1.13 -7.73 -4.21
N ARG A 20 -0.39 -8.76 -3.75
CA ARG A 20 0.57 -9.49 -4.59
C ARG A 20 -0.12 -10.23 -5.72
N HIS A 21 -1.27 -10.87 -5.46
CA HIS A 21 -2.05 -11.52 -6.52
C HIS A 21 -2.58 -10.51 -7.54
N ASP A 22 -3.07 -9.36 -7.07
CA ASP A 22 -3.52 -8.28 -7.94
C ASP A 22 -2.39 -7.74 -8.83
N LEU A 23 -1.17 -7.58 -8.32
CA LEU A 23 -0.02 -7.22 -9.14
C LEU A 23 0.23 -8.26 -10.24
N THR A 24 0.17 -9.56 -9.92
CA THR A 24 0.44 -10.61 -10.91
C THR A 24 -0.64 -10.74 -11.97
N GLU A 25 -1.90 -10.48 -11.62
CA GLU A 25 -3.04 -10.65 -12.53
C GLU A 25 -3.37 -9.37 -13.29
N ASN A 26 -3.12 -8.21 -12.69
CA ASN A 26 -3.54 -6.90 -13.18
C ASN A 26 -2.37 -5.89 -13.25
N ALA A 27 -1.12 -6.35 -13.45
CA ALA A 27 0.06 -5.48 -13.52
C ALA A 27 -0.12 -4.25 -14.43
N ALA A 28 -0.79 -4.44 -15.58
CA ALA A 28 -1.03 -3.37 -16.55
C ALA A 28 -1.95 -2.25 -16.03
N SER A 29 -2.70 -2.48 -14.96
CA SER A 29 -3.55 -1.47 -14.32
C SER A 29 -2.87 -0.74 -13.15
N TRP A 30 -1.61 -1.07 -12.86
CA TRP A 30 -0.82 -0.35 -11.86
C TRP A 30 -0.14 0.83 -12.54
N GLU A 31 -0.17 1.98 -11.89
CA GLU A 31 0.57 3.17 -12.36
C GLU A 31 2.08 2.92 -12.20
N ASN A 32 2.47 2.39 -11.04
CA ASN A 32 3.86 2.12 -10.70
C ASN A 32 4.21 0.64 -10.88
N GLN A 33 4.74 0.29 -12.06
CA GLN A 33 4.98 -1.09 -12.47
C GLN A 33 6.38 -1.62 -12.14
N THR A 34 7.30 -0.74 -11.73
CA THR A 34 8.64 -1.12 -11.27
C THR A 34 8.73 -1.03 -9.75
N LEU A 35 9.65 -1.77 -9.15
CA LEU A 35 9.86 -1.68 -7.71
C LEU A 35 10.31 -0.26 -7.30
N GLU A 36 11.12 0.38 -8.13
CA GLU A 36 11.62 1.74 -7.92
C GLU A 36 10.47 2.75 -7.88
N SER A 37 9.61 2.78 -8.91
CA SER A 37 8.44 3.69 -8.97
C SER A 37 7.46 3.42 -7.84
N PHE A 38 7.25 2.14 -7.49
CA PHE A 38 6.38 1.75 -6.39
C PHE A 38 6.90 2.30 -5.05
N LEU A 39 8.19 2.15 -4.76
CA LEU A 39 8.79 2.64 -3.53
C LEU A 39 8.82 4.17 -3.47
N GLU A 40 9.08 4.84 -4.58
CA GLU A 40 9.04 6.30 -4.69
C GLU A 40 7.65 6.84 -4.38
N ALA A 41 6.59 6.26 -4.96
CA ALA A 41 5.22 6.64 -4.69
C ALA A 41 4.79 6.38 -3.24
N MET A 42 5.25 5.28 -2.63
CA MET A 42 5.03 5.03 -1.20
C MET A 42 5.69 6.10 -0.32
N GLU A 43 6.93 6.47 -0.62
CA GLU A 43 7.69 7.48 0.10
C GLU A 43 7.02 8.86 -0.03
N ALA A 44 6.68 9.27 -1.26
CA ALA A 44 6.03 10.54 -1.55
C ALA A 44 4.74 10.68 -0.75
N TRP A 45 3.87 9.66 -0.78
CA TRP A 45 2.63 9.67 -0.02
C TRP A 45 2.85 9.77 1.49
N LEU A 46 3.84 9.06 2.05
CA LEU A 46 4.15 9.14 3.48
C LEU A 46 4.67 10.54 3.87
N ASN A 47 5.49 11.16 3.03
CA ASN A 47 6.00 12.51 3.25
C ASN A 47 4.88 13.58 3.19
N ASP A 48 3.91 13.42 2.28
CA ASP A 48 2.78 14.34 2.13
C ASP A 48 1.68 14.13 3.18
N SER A 49 1.64 12.95 3.81
CA SER A 49 0.58 12.55 4.73
C SER A 49 0.74 13.12 6.14
N ASN A 50 0.19 14.31 6.35
CA ASN A 50 0.11 14.96 7.68
C ASN A 50 -0.69 14.16 8.73
N SER A 51 -1.48 13.17 8.32
CA SER A 51 -2.32 12.34 9.20
C SER A 51 -1.64 11.05 9.68
N VAL A 52 -0.42 10.75 9.22
CA VAL A 52 0.30 9.54 9.64
C VAL A 52 1.00 9.80 10.98
N SER A 53 0.60 9.04 11.99
CA SER A 53 1.22 9.08 13.31
C SER A 53 2.61 8.44 13.29
N ASN A 54 3.49 8.88 14.19
CA ASN A 54 4.78 8.23 14.48
C ASN A 54 4.62 6.76 14.95
N THR A 55 3.44 6.38 15.41
CA THR A 55 3.08 4.97 15.65
C THR A 55 2.12 4.51 14.56
N PRO A 56 2.63 3.86 13.49
CA PRO A 56 1.79 3.41 12.39
C PRO A 56 0.89 2.25 12.81
N THR A 57 -0.26 2.13 12.15
CA THR A 57 -1.18 0.99 12.29
C THR A 57 -1.04 0.06 11.08
N TRP A 58 -1.63 -1.13 11.14
CA TRP A 58 -1.76 -2.00 9.96
C TRP A 58 -2.48 -1.31 8.80
N SER A 59 -3.47 -0.48 9.11
CA SER A 59 -4.16 0.37 8.14
C SER A 59 -3.22 1.36 7.46
N THR A 60 -2.32 1.97 8.22
CA THR A 60 -1.28 2.89 7.71
C THR A 60 -0.39 2.19 6.68
N PHE A 61 0.11 1.00 7.01
CA PHE A 61 0.95 0.22 6.08
C PHE A 61 0.19 -0.23 4.83
N ALA A 62 -1.06 -0.69 4.97
CA ALA A 62 -1.86 -1.07 3.81
C ALA A 62 -2.18 0.12 2.91
N THR A 63 -2.43 1.29 3.49
CA THR A 63 -2.68 2.52 2.73
C THR A 63 -1.43 2.98 1.99
N SER A 64 -0.25 2.94 2.63
CA SER A 64 1.00 3.30 1.94
C SER A 64 1.29 2.35 0.79
N LEU A 65 1.04 1.04 0.92
CA LEU A 65 1.17 0.08 -0.18
C LEU A 65 0.22 0.37 -1.35
N LEU A 66 -1.02 0.82 -1.07
CA LEU A 66 -1.93 1.26 -2.13
C LEU A 66 -1.47 2.55 -2.80
N ALA A 67 -0.85 3.46 -2.05
CA ALA A 67 -0.22 4.64 -2.63
C ALA A 67 0.94 4.23 -3.53
N GLY A 68 1.78 3.28 -3.11
CA GLY A 68 2.81 2.69 -3.96
C GLY A 68 2.27 2.20 -5.30
N LYS A 69 1.06 1.61 -5.33
CA LYS A 69 0.42 1.14 -6.56
C LYS A 69 -0.06 2.26 -7.51
N ALA A 70 -0.49 3.41 -6.98
CA ALA A 70 -1.35 4.35 -7.72
C ALA A 70 -1.08 5.86 -7.51
N TYR A 71 -0.17 6.24 -6.61
CA TYR A 71 0.20 7.64 -6.39
C TYR A 71 1.23 8.05 -7.45
N GLU A 72 1.02 9.23 -8.05
CA GLU A 72 1.88 9.84 -9.09
C GLU A 72 3.06 10.60 -8.49
#